data_AF-A0A9R1AMC7-F1
#
_entry.id   AF-A0A9R1AMC7-F1
#
_cell.length_a   1.000
_cell.length_b   1.000
_cell.length_c   1.000
_cell.angle_alpha   90.00
_cell.angle_beta   90.00
_cell.angle_gamma   90.00
#
_symmetry.space_group_name_H-M   'P 1'
#
loop_
_entity.id
_entity.type
_entity.pdbx_description
1 polymer ?
#
loop_
_entity_poly.entity_id
_entity_poly.type
_entity_poly.pdbx_seq_one_letter_code
_entity_poly.pdbx_strand_id
1 'polypeptide(L)'
;MRAQKKPGAIINIGSVAGLFPMHYEPIYSGTKGGVIMFTRSLAPLKRHGIRVNVICPEFVQTNMGEQVNRVLVDALGGFLKMEDVINGAFELIEDESKAGACLWISKRRGMVYWPTSEEEKKYLVYATKSKMTLIKNRFPSIQTPEFFEKITVHTLSHNFRNATRIDRVRLRLPMEPHSALIKIIYAGVNASDVNFTSGRYFSGNAKEASAHLPFDAGFEAVGIVASVGDAVRHIKVGTAVALMTFGSYAEFTVVPAKHLLLVPRPDPEVVAMLTSGLTASISLEKVK
;
A
#
# COMPACT_ATOMS: atom_id res chain seq x y z
N MET A 1 0.76 22.97 -21.33
CA MET A 1 2.19 23.00 -20.93
C MET A 1 3.07 22.21 -21.89
N ARG A 2 3.09 20.86 -21.89
CA ARG A 2 3.95 20.07 -22.80
C ARG A 2 3.71 20.32 -24.30
N ALA A 3 2.46 20.28 -24.75
CA ALA A 3 2.10 20.53 -26.15
C ALA A 3 2.50 21.95 -26.62
N GLN A 4 2.47 22.92 -25.70
CA GLN A 4 2.85 24.31 -25.96
C GLN A 4 4.35 24.57 -25.72
N LYS A 5 5.12 23.57 -25.27
CA LYS A 5 6.53 23.69 -24.85
C LYS A 5 6.80 24.85 -23.88
N LYS A 6 5.85 25.11 -22.97
CA LYS A 6 5.97 26.15 -21.93
C LYS A 6 6.13 25.53 -20.55
N PRO A 7 7.04 26.07 -19.70
CA PRO A 7 7.09 25.70 -18.30
C PRO A 7 5.80 26.08 -17.58
N GLY A 8 5.56 25.52 -16.40
CA GLY A 8 4.41 25.89 -15.59
C GLY A 8 4.36 25.21 -14.24
N ALA A 9 3.54 25.78 -13.36
CA ALA A 9 3.24 25.24 -12.04
C ALA A 9 1.79 24.74 -11.99
N ILE A 10 1.58 23.58 -11.38
CA ILE A 10 0.27 23.01 -11.08
C ILE A 10 0.19 22.87 -9.55
N ILE A 11 -0.88 23.39 -8.96
CA ILE A 11 -1.15 23.28 -7.52
C ILE A 11 -2.39 22.41 -7.34
N ASN A 12 -2.19 21.26 -6.72
CA ASN A 12 -3.28 20.40 -6.26
C ASN A 12 -3.79 20.89 -4.91
N ILE A 13 -5.11 20.75 -4.68
CA ILE A 13 -5.73 21.13 -3.41
C ILE A 13 -5.86 19.91 -2.49
N GLY A 14 -4.94 19.82 -1.54
CA GLY A 14 -4.91 18.84 -0.46
C GLY A 14 -5.78 19.26 0.73
N SER A 15 -5.37 18.83 1.92
CA SER A 15 -5.97 19.16 3.22
C SER A 15 -5.03 18.69 4.32
N VAL A 16 -5.08 19.32 5.49
CA VAL A 16 -4.43 18.79 6.70
C VAL A 16 -4.87 17.34 7.02
N ALA A 17 -6.07 16.94 6.60
CA ALA A 17 -6.58 15.57 6.72
C ALA A 17 -5.74 14.51 5.98
N GLY A 18 -4.95 14.94 4.97
CA GLY A 18 -4.02 14.09 4.25
C GLY A 18 -2.64 13.98 4.91
N LEU A 19 -2.36 14.84 5.91
CA LEU A 19 -1.10 14.85 6.67
C LEU A 19 -1.22 14.06 7.97
N PHE A 20 -2.38 14.16 8.62
CA PHE A 20 -2.66 13.50 9.89
C PHE A 20 -3.98 12.72 9.79
N PRO A 21 -4.07 11.55 10.43
CA PRO A 21 -5.26 10.72 10.36
C PRO A 21 -6.42 11.38 11.13
N MET A 22 -7.56 11.57 10.46
CA MET A 22 -8.81 11.98 11.09
C MET A 22 -9.71 10.77 11.23
N HIS A 23 -9.70 10.17 12.44
CA HIS A 23 -10.39 8.91 12.74
C HIS A 23 -11.90 8.94 12.47
N TYR A 24 -12.53 10.12 12.55
CA TYR A 24 -13.95 10.32 12.27
C TYR A 24 -14.26 10.54 10.78
N GLU A 25 -13.24 10.76 9.93
CA GLU A 25 -13.37 10.92 8.47
C GLU A 25 -12.29 10.10 7.70
N PRO A 26 -12.22 8.77 7.89
CA PRO A 26 -11.12 7.96 7.37
C PRO A 26 -11.07 7.94 5.84
N ILE A 27 -12.23 7.98 5.16
CA ILE A 27 -12.31 8.04 3.69
C ILE A 27 -11.78 9.38 3.19
N TYR A 28 -12.14 10.49 3.84
CA TYR A 28 -11.65 11.81 3.48
C TYR A 28 -10.13 11.91 3.69
N SER A 29 -9.62 11.46 4.84
CA SER A 29 -8.18 11.37 5.11
C SER A 29 -7.45 10.52 4.06
N GLY A 30 -7.99 9.35 3.70
CA GLY A 30 -7.42 8.49 2.66
C GLY A 30 -7.36 9.17 1.29
N THR A 31 -8.47 9.79 0.86
CA THR A 31 -8.51 10.51 -0.43
C THR A 31 -7.53 11.69 -0.48
N LYS A 32 -7.45 12.47 0.60
CA LYS A 32 -6.53 13.62 0.68
C LYS A 32 -5.07 13.20 0.83
N GLY A 33 -4.77 12.10 1.52
CA GLY A 33 -3.45 11.46 1.49
C GLY A 33 -3.07 11.00 0.08
N GLY A 34 -4.05 10.46 -0.67
CA GLY A 34 -3.90 10.11 -2.08
C GLY A 34 -3.50 11.29 -2.97
N VAL A 35 -4.11 12.48 -2.78
CA VAL A 35 -3.74 13.71 -3.52
C VAL A 35 -2.28 14.10 -3.27
N ILE A 36 -1.82 13.97 -2.02
CA ILE A 36 -0.44 14.31 -1.64
C ILE A 36 0.54 13.34 -2.29
N MET A 37 0.25 12.04 -2.23
CA MET A 37 1.09 11.03 -2.87
C MET A 37 1.06 11.11 -4.41
N PHE A 38 -0.08 11.42 -5.01
CA PHE A 38 -0.20 11.71 -6.43
C PHE A 38 0.65 12.91 -6.84
N THR A 39 0.65 13.98 -6.04
CA THR A 39 1.50 15.15 -6.29
C THR A 39 2.97 14.79 -6.23
N ARG A 40 3.39 14.05 -5.20
CA ARG A 40 4.77 13.58 -5.03
C ARG A 40 5.24 12.72 -6.21
N SER A 41 4.40 11.81 -6.71
CA SER A 41 4.76 10.94 -7.83
C SER A 41 4.97 11.70 -9.15
N LEU A 42 4.45 12.93 -9.26
CA LEU A 42 4.62 13.81 -10.41
C LEU A 42 5.87 14.71 -10.33
N ALA A 43 6.65 14.67 -9.24
CA ALA A 43 7.88 15.45 -9.09
C ALA A 43 8.86 15.35 -10.28
N PRO A 44 9.06 14.17 -10.93
CA PRO A 44 9.95 14.05 -12.09
C PRO A 44 9.54 14.90 -13.29
N LEU A 45 8.31 15.41 -13.37
CA LEU A 45 7.88 16.34 -14.43
C LEU A 45 8.68 17.65 -14.41
N LYS A 46 9.39 17.96 -13.31
CA LYS A 46 10.28 19.13 -13.22
C LYS A 46 11.32 19.14 -14.35
N ARG A 47 11.82 17.97 -14.78
CA ARG A 47 12.76 17.84 -15.92
C ARG A 47 12.19 18.30 -17.26
N HIS A 48 10.86 18.44 -17.35
CA HIS A 48 10.13 18.96 -18.50
C HIS A 48 9.64 20.40 -18.26
N GLY A 49 10.15 21.09 -17.25
CA GLY A 49 9.74 22.46 -16.89
C GLY A 49 8.38 22.54 -16.19
N ILE A 50 7.80 21.42 -15.75
CA ILE A 50 6.48 21.39 -15.11
C ILE A 50 6.64 21.01 -13.64
N ARG A 51 6.27 21.92 -12.74
CA ARG A 51 6.26 21.68 -11.29
C ARG A 51 4.84 21.35 -10.86
N VAL A 52 4.69 20.30 -10.06
CA VAL A 52 3.39 19.92 -9.47
C VAL A 52 3.58 19.87 -7.96
N ASN A 53 2.85 20.71 -7.24
CA ASN A 53 2.91 20.81 -5.78
C ASN A 53 1.49 20.74 -5.20
N VAL A 54 1.36 20.55 -3.89
CA VAL A 54 0.07 20.45 -3.20
C VAL A 54 0.02 21.44 -2.05
N ILE A 55 -1.10 22.15 -1.94
CA ILE A 55 -1.42 23.02 -0.81
C ILE A 55 -2.37 22.26 0.13
N CYS A 56 -2.06 22.22 1.41
CA CYS A 56 -2.82 21.50 2.45
C CYS A 56 -3.25 22.48 3.54
N PRO A 57 -4.38 23.18 3.36
CA PRO A 57 -4.90 24.07 4.38
C PRO A 57 -5.57 23.30 5.53
N GLU A 58 -5.58 23.92 6.71
CA GLU A 58 -6.53 23.65 7.81
C GLU A 58 -7.92 24.23 7.48
N PHE A 59 -8.78 24.43 8.49
CA PHE A 59 -10.12 24.97 8.29
C PHE A 59 -10.07 26.41 7.76
N VAL A 60 -10.69 26.65 6.60
CA VAL A 60 -10.77 27.98 5.96
C VAL A 60 -12.16 28.57 6.19
N GLN A 61 -12.23 29.88 6.50
CA GLN A 61 -13.49 30.59 6.72
C GLN A 61 -14.30 30.66 5.43
N THR A 62 -15.22 29.71 5.27
CA THR A 62 -16.12 29.53 4.13
C THR A 62 -17.44 28.98 4.65
N ASN A 63 -18.52 29.04 3.84
CA ASN A 63 -19.81 28.46 4.21
C ASN A 63 -19.74 26.96 4.55
N MET A 64 -18.76 26.24 3.98
CA MET A 64 -18.47 24.84 4.31
C MET A 64 -17.73 24.73 5.64
N GLY A 65 -16.71 25.57 5.86
CA GLY A 65 -15.94 25.60 7.11
C GLY A 65 -16.80 25.96 8.32
N GLU A 66 -17.81 26.81 8.16
CA GLU A 66 -18.74 27.20 9.23
C GLU A 66 -19.64 26.06 9.72
N GLN A 67 -19.80 24.99 8.93
CA GLN A 67 -20.55 23.79 9.33
C GLN A 67 -19.72 22.84 10.20
N VAL A 68 -18.41 23.06 10.28
CA VAL A 68 -17.51 22.26 11.13
C VAL A 68 -17.70 22.66 12.59
N ASN A 69 -17.64 21.68 13.49
CA ASN A 69 -17.73 21.91 14.93
C ASN A 69 -16.69 22.95 15.39
N ARG A 70 -17.16 24.08 15.95
CA ARG A 70 -16.29 25.18 16.40
C ARG A 70 -15.25 24.75 17.42
N VAL A 71 -15.55 23.79 18.29
CA VAL A 71 -14.58 23.26 19.26
C VAL A 71 -13.36 22.68 18.55
N LEU A 72 -13.58 21.97 17.44
CA LEU A 72 -12.50 21.40 16.63
C LEU A 72 -11.68 22.49 15.92
N VAL A 73 -12.38 23.51 15.37
CA VAL A 73 -11.74 24.64 14.69
C VAL A 73 -10.88 25.45 15.68
N ASP A 74 -11.41 25.77 16.85
CA ASP A 74 -10.71 26.52 17.90
C ASP A 74 -9.54 25.72 18.48
N ALA A 75 -9.68 24.40 18.59
CA ALA A 75 -8.60 23.50 19.00
C ALA A 75 -7.41 23.50 18.04
N LEU A 76 -7.60 23.89 16.77
CA LEU A 76 -6.52 24.11 15.78
C LEU A 76 -6.09 25.58 15.65
N GLY A 77 -6.68 26.49 16.42
CA GLY A 77 -6.31 27.91 16.46
C GLY A 77 -7.23 28.83 15.67
N GLY A 78 -8.38 28.33 15.19
CA GLY A 78 -9.38 29.11 14.47
C GLY A 78 -9.30 28.95 12.95
N PHE A 79 -10.16 29.68 12.24
CA PHE A 79 -10.18 29.66 10.79
C PHE A 79 -8.96 30.38 10.17
N LEU A 80 -8.42 29.77 9.11
CA LEU A 80 -7.62 30.44 8.11
C LEU A 80 -8.49 31.42 7.32
N LYS A 81 -7.90 32.54 6.93
CA LYS A 81 -8.52 33.44 5.96
C LYS A 81 -8.20 32.96 4.53
N MET A 82 -9.01 33.38 3.57
CA MET A 82 -8.73 33.05 2.16
C MET A 82 -7.40 33.62 1.69
N GLU A 83 -6.98 34.77 2.22
CA GLU A 83 -5.69 35.38 1.92
C GLU A 83 -4.52 34.47 2.32
N ASP A 84 -4.64 33.71 3.42
CA ASP A 84 -3.60 32.77 3.86
C ASP A 84 -3.38 31.66 2.80
N VAL A 85 -4.46 31.17 2.21
CA VAL A 85 -4.43 30.13 1.15
C VAL A 85 -3.87 30.70 -0.14
N ILE A 86 -4.26 31.93 -0.51
CA ILE A 86 -3.76 32.62 -1.70
C ILE A 86 -2.25 32.84 -1.59
N ASN A 87 -1.77 33.32 -0.44
CA ASN A 87 -0.34 33.52 -0.19
C ASN A 87 0.45 32.21 -0.31
N GLY A 88 -0.09 31.11 0.21
CA GLY A 88 0.57 29.80 0.04
C GLY A 88 0.54 29.27 -1.39
N ALA A 89 -0.46 29.66 -2.20
CA ALA A 89 -0.45 29.34 -3.62
C ALA A 89 0.64 30.13 -4.36
N PHE A 90 0.82 31.42 -4.03
CA PHE A 90 1.92 32.23 -4.57
C PHE A 90 3.28 31.66 -4.17
N GLU A 91 3.48 31.28 -2.91
CA GLU A 91 4.71 30.61 -2.44
C GLU A 91 5.07 29.38 -3.31
N LEU A 92 4.10 28.51 -3.62
CA LEU A 92 4.33 27.34 -4.48
C LEU A 92 4.59 27.70 -5.95
N ILE A 93 4.06 28.83 -6.43
CA ILE A 93 4.30 29.35 -7.77
C ILE A 93 5.71 29.95 -7.86
N GLU A 94 6.11 30.73 -6.86
CA GLU A 94 7.36 31.50 -6.86
C GLU A 94 8.58 30.64 -6.51
N ASP A 95 8.44 29.67 -5.60
CA ASP A 95 9.56 28.77 -5.27
C ASP A 95 9.77 27.69 -6.36
N GLU A 96 10.59 28.03 -7.34
CA GLU A 96 10.97 27.14 -8.44
C GLU A 96 11.82 25.94 -8.00
N SER A 97 12.36 25.94 -6.77
CA SER A 97 13.10 24.81 -6.24
C SER A 97 12.18 23.59 -5.99
N LYS A 98 10.88 23.82 -5.77
CA LYS A 98 9.92 22.79 -5.33
C LYS A 98 9.26 22.03 -6.48
N ALA A 99 9.26 20.70 -6.40
CA ALA A 99 8.42 19.82 -7.19
C ALA A 99 8.04 18.60 -6.35
N GLY A 100 6.76 18.21 -6.38
CA GLY A 100 6.21 17.19 -5.47
C GLY A 100 6.08 17.66 -4.03
N ALA A 101 6.23 18.97 -3.76
CA ALA A 101 6.24 19.51 -2.41
C ALA A 101 4.83 19.66 -1.84
N CYS A 102 4.73 19.58 -0.51
CA CYS A 102 3.49 19.74 0.23
C CYS A 102 3.53 20.99 1.13
N LEU A 103 2.78 21.99 0.74
CA LEU A 103 2.41 23.26 1.40
C LEU A 103 1.45 23.13 2.58
N TRP A 104 1.84 22.85 3.83
CA TRP A 104 0.89 22.91 4.95
C TRP A 104 0.64 24.37 5.37
N ILE A 105 -0.62 24.79 5.39
CA ILE A 105 -1.03 26.11 5.88
C ILE A 105 -1.88 25.92 7.13
N SER A 106 -1.45 26.53 8.23
CA SER A 106 -2.12 26.45 9.52
C SER A 106 -2.20 27.80 10.19
N LYS A 107 -3.20 27.98 11.06
CA LYS A 107 -3.34 29.25 11.78
C LYS A 107 -2.20 29.46 12.78
N ARG A 108 -1.73 28.37 13.39
CA ARG A 108 -0.71 28.39 14.45
C ARG A 108 0.73 28.44 13.94
N ARG A 109 1.02 27.78 12.81
CA ARG A 109 2.39 27.63 12.30
C ARG A 109 2.63 28.40 11.00
N GLY A 110 1.60 29.04 10.45
CA GLY A 110 1.68 29.67 9.13
C GLY A 110 1.92 28.63 8.04
N MET A 111 2.84 28.92 7.12
CA MET A 111 3.19 28.08 5.99
C MET A 111 4.40 27.20 6.30
N VAL A 112 4.25 25.89 6.14
CA VAL A 112 5.27 24.89 6.46
C VAL A 112 5.34 23.86 5.35
N TYR A 113 6.52 23.65 4.76
CA TYR A 113 6.75 22.50 3.88
C TYR A 113 6.77 21.21 4.69
N TRP A 114 5.95 20.23 4.29
CA TRP A 114 5.72 18.99 5.02
C TRP A 114 6.15 17.73 4.25
N PRO A 115 6.74 16.72 4.92
CA PRO A 115 7.20 16.72 6.31
C PRO A 115 8.33 17.71 6.56
N THR A 116 8.44 18.22 7.78
CA THR A 116 9.64 18.95 8.22
C THR A 116 10.77 17.95 8.43
N SER A 117 12.02 18.42 8.49
CA SER A 117 13.16 17.54 8.78
C SER A 117 13.05 16.84 10.15
N GLU A 118 12.37 17.44 11.11
CA GLU A 118 12.07 16.80 12.39
C GLU A 118 11.01 15.71 12.23
N GLU A 119 9.97 15.96 11.45
CA GLU A 119 8.95 14.97 11.17
C GLU A 119 9.52 13.78 10.39
N GLU A 120 10.36 14.02 9.37
CA GLU A 120 11.04 12.96 8.63
C GLU A 120 11.84 12.03 9.55
N LYS A 121 12.50 12.58 10.57
CA LYS A 121 13.27 11.78 11.55
C LYS A 121 12.43 10.80 12.33
N LYS A 122 11.14 11.06 12.55
CA LYS A 122 10.23 10.12 13.25
C LYS A 122 9.99 8.85 12.44
N TYR A 123 10.09 8.93 11.12
CA TYR A 123 9.87 7.82 10.20
C TYR A 123 11.18 7.11 9.80
N LEU A 124 12.34 7.63 10.20
CA LEU A 124 13.61 6.94 9.98
C LEU A 124 13.69 5.72 10.89
N VAL A 125 13.54 4.53 10.30
CA VAL A 125 13.80 3.27 11.00
C VAL A 125 15.31 3.09 11.08
N TYR A 126 15.90 3.38 12.23
CA TYR A 126 17.29 2.99 12.50
C TYR A 126 17.36 1.47 12.58
N ALA A 127 18.33 0.88 11.87
CA ALA A 127 18.61 -0.54 11.96
C ALA A 127 19.01 -0.90 13.39
N THR A 128 18.02 -1.23 14.22
CA THR A 128 18.29 -1.79 15.54
C THR A 128 18.87 -3.17 15.31
N LYS A 129 20.07 -3.42 15.86
CA LYS A 129 20.64 -4.76 15.99
C LYS A 129 19.85 -5.58 17.02
N SER A 130 18.52 -5.58 16.92
CA SER A 130 17.66 -6.47 17.67
C SER A 130 17.96 -7.86 17.18
N LYS A 131 18.67 -8.64 18.00
CA LYS A 131 18.74 -10.09 17.81
C LYS A 131 17.30 -10.57 17.82
N MET A 132 16.77 -10.96 16.64
CA MET A 132 15.49 -11.64 16.54
C MET A 132 15.58 -12.91 17.38
N THR A 133 15.18 -12.81 18.64
CA THR A 133 14.80 -13.96 19.42
C THR A 133 13.48 -14.41 18.81
N LEU A 134 13.55 -15.23 17.74
CA LEU A 134 12.41 -15.96 17.21
C LEU A 134 11.85 -16.77 18.37
N ILE A 135 10.84 -16.22 19.04
CA ILE A 135 10.06 -16.93 20.04
C ILE A 135 9.62 -18.21 19.35
N LYS A 136 9.99 -19.37 19.91
CA LYS A 136 9.67 -20.69 19.39
C LYS A 136 8.17 -20.97 19.59
N ASN A 137 7.31 -20.15 19.00
CA ASN A 137 5.90 -20.46 18.85
C ASN A 137 5.82 -21.54 17.77
N ARG A 138 5.97 -22.80 18.19
CA ARG A 138 5.64 -23.94 17.34
C ARG A 138 4.13 -24.12 17.43
N PHE A 139 3.46 -23.72 16.37
CA PHE A 139 2.06 -24.08 16.20
C PHE A 139 1.95 -25.61 16.03
N PRO A 140 0.86 -26.24 16.50
CA PRO A 140 0.67 -27.68 16.36
C PRO A 140 0.79 -28.11 14.89
N SER A 141 1.22 -29.36 14.68
CA SER A 141 1.38 -29.92 13.34
C SER A 141 0.08 -29.80 12.55
N ILE A 142 0.14 -29.15 11.39
CA ILE A 142 -1.02 -29.00 10.52
C ILE A 142 -1.22 -30.29 9.76
N GLN A 143 -2.39 -30.91 9.93
CA GLN A 143 -2.78 -32.06 9.13
C GLN A 143 -3.01 -31.60 7.69
N THR A 144 -2.31 -32.21 6.75
CA THR A 144 -2.47 -31.91 5.32
C THR A 144 -3.66 -32.68 4.77
N PRO A 145 -4.68 -31.99 4.20
CA PRO A 145 -5.84 -32.67 3.66
C PRO A 145 -5.53 -33.24 2.27
N GLU A 146 -6.31 -34.25 1.84
CA GLU A 146 -6.22 -34.72 0.45
C GLU A 146 -6.75 -33.66 -0.54
N PHE A 147 -7.75 -32.88 -0.13
CA PHE A 147 -8.35 -31.82 -0.94
C PHE A 147 -8.46 -30.53 -0.14
N PHE A 148 -8.33 -29.39 -0.83
CA PHE A 148 -8.51 -28.06 -0.25
C PHE A 148 -9.15 -27.11 -1.26
N GLU A 149 -9.68 -26.00 -0.77
CA GLU A 149 -10.33 -24.98 -1.61
C GLU A 149 -9.41 -23.82 -1.98
N LYS A 150 -9.60 -23.30 -3.19
CA LYS A 150 -8.95 -22.07 -3.65
C LYS A 150 -9.84 -21.26 -4.59
N ILE A 151 -9.56 -19.97 -4.72
CA ILE A 151 -10.20 -19.08 -5.69
C ILE A 151 -9.39 -19.08 -6.97
N THR A 152 -10.02 -19.54 -8.05
CA THR A 152 -9.43 -19.62 -9.38
C THR A 152 -10.07 -18.59 -10.30
N VAL A 153 -9.26 -17.88 -11.08
CA VAL A 153 -9.71 -17.04 -12.18
C VAL A 153 -9.94 -17.93 -13.40
N HIS A 154 -11.18 -17.96 -13.89
CA HIS A 154 -11.59 -18.80 -15.02
C HIS A 154 -11.98 -18.02 -16.26
N THR A 155 -12.16 -16.71 -16.16
CA THR A 155 -12.38 -15.80 -17.29
C THR A 155 -11.79 -14.44 -16.99
N LEU A 156 -11.31 -13.73 -18.01
CA LEU A 156 -10.77 -12.39 -17.83
C LEU A 156 -11.90 -11.38 -17.65
N SER A 157 -11.92 -10.68 -16.52
CA SER A 157 -12.90 -9.62 -16.25
C SER A 157 -12.48 -8.76 -15.05
N HIS A 158 -12.92 -7.49 -15.06
CA HIS A 158 -12.80 -6.58 -13.92
C HIS A 158 -13.86 -6.84 -12.85
N ASN A 159 -14.94 -7.55 -13.19
CA ASN A 159 -15.92 -8.02 -12.22
C ASN A 159 -15.37 -9.30 -11.57
N PHE A 160 -14.81 -9.16 -10.36
CA PHE A 160 -14.16 -10.26 -9.64
C PHE A 160 -15.10 -11.46 -9.44
N ARG A 161 -16.39 -11.22 -9.12
CA ARG A 161 -17.38 -12.27 -8.92
C ARG A 161 -17.57 -13.11 -10.19
N ASN A 162 -17.61 -12.46 -11.36
CA ASN A 162 -17.80 -13.14 -12.64
C ASN A 162 -16.49 -13.79 -13.15
N ALA A 163 -15.34 -13.23 -12.75
CA ALA A 163 -14.03 -13.73 -13.17
C ALA A 163 -13.60 -14.99 -12.42
N THR A 164 -14.13 -15.22 -11.22
CA THR A 164 -13.62 -16.20 -10.27
C THR A 164 -14.66 -17.22 -9.83
N ARG A 165 -14.16 -18.39 -9.42
CA ARG A 165 -14.94 -19.43 -8.73
C ARG A 165 -14.10 -20.09 -7.66
N ILE A 166 -14.76 -20.78 -6.73
CA ILE A 166 -14.10 -21.63 -5.74
C ILE A 166 -13.92 -23.02 -6.33
N ASP A 167 -12.68 -23.47 -6.46
CA ASP A 167 -12.33 -24.82 -6.90
C ASP A 167 -11.85 -25.64 -5.71
N ARG A 168 -12.39 -26.85 -5.57
CA ARG A 168 -11.85 -27.86 -4.66
C ARG A 168 -10.82 -28.71 -5.40
N VAL A 169 -9.57 -28.64 -4.98
CA VAL A 169 -8.44 -29.26 -5.68
C VAL A 169 -7.70 -30.26 -4.80
N ARG A 170 -7.08 -31.26 -5.44
CA ARG A 170 -6.29 -32.27 -4.75
C ARG A 170 -4.91 -31.72 -4.39
N LEU A 171 -4.49 -31.92 -3.14
CA LEU A 171 -3.11 -31.66 -2.71
C LEU A 171 -2.17 -32.67 -3.38
N ARG A 172 -1.17 -32.18 -4.13
CA ARG A 172 -0.18 -33.01 -4.81
C ARG A 172 1.11 -33.07 -3.99
N LEU A 173 1.45 -34.28 -3.54
CA LEU A 173 2.70 -34.60 -2.85
C LEU A 173 3.38 -35.78 -3.57
N PRO A 174 4.74 -35.89 -3.53
CA PRO A 174 5.67 -34.92 -2.93
C PRO A 174 5.71 -33.61 -3.71
N MET A 175 5.97 -32.51 -3.01
CA MET A 175 6.19 -31.20 -3.63
C MET A 175 7.65 -31.07 -4.12
N GLU A 176 7.92 -30.05 -4.92
CA GLU A 176 9.28 -29.72 -5.37
C GLU A 176 10.28 -29.63 -4.19
N PRO A 177 11.52 -30.13 -4.33
CA PRO A 177 12.45 -30.30 -3.20
C PRO A 177 12.75 -29.02 -2.40
N HIS A 178 12.71 -27.85 -3.06
CA HIS A 178 13.02 -26.55 -2.47
C HIS A 178 11.78 -25.72 -2.11
N SER A 179 10.60 -26.34 -2.09
CA SER A 179 9.33 -25.68 -1.79
C SER A 179 8.82 -26.00 -0.39
N ALA A 180 7.87 -25.22 0.07
CA ALA A 180 7.12 -25.49 1.29
C ALA A 180 5.63 -25.30 1.04
N LEU A 181 4.82 -26.12 1.70
CA LEU A 181 3.36 -26.02 1.73
C LEU A 181 2.95 -25.19 2.94
N ILE A 182 2.19 -24.14 2.69
CA ILE A 182 1.74 -23.19 3.72
C ILE A 182 0.24 -23.34 3.89
N LYS A 183 -0.23 -23.52 5.12
CA LYS A 183 -1.64 -23.28 5.47
C LYS A 183 -1.83 -21.78 5.62
N ILE A 184 -2.68 -21.20 4.79
CA ILE A 184 -3.02 -19.79 4.87
C ILE A 184 -3.95 -19.56 6.06
N ILE A 185 -3.64 -18.56 6.88
CA ILE A 185 -4.48 -18.12 8.00
C ILE A 185 -5.19 -16.82 7.64
N TYR A 186 -4.46 -15.85 7.06
CA TYR A 186 -5.03 -14.62 6.52
C TYR A 186 -4.44 -14.33 5.14
N ALA A 187 -5.26 -13.82 4.23
CA ALA A 187 -4.85 -13.35 2.91
C ALA A 187 -5.22 -11.87 2.72
N GLY A 188 -4.39 -11.12 1.99
CA GLY A 188 -4.60 -9.70 1.76
C GLY A 188 -5.55 -9.44 0.58
N VAL A 189 -6.48 -8.51 0.75
CA VAL A 189 -7.33 -8.01 -0.34
C VAL A 189 -6.77 -6.69 -0.85
N ASN A 190 -6.52 -6.65 -2.16
CA ASN A 190 -5.84 -5.56 -2.83
C ASN A 190 -6.74 -4.95 -3.91
N ALA A 191 -6.67 -3.64 -4.08
CA ALA A 191 -7.41 -2.96 -5.16
C ALA A 191 -7.03 -3.52 -6.54
N SER A 192 -5.82 -4.07 -6.70
CA SER A 192 -5.35 -4.63 -7.96
C SER A 192 -5.81 -6.06 -8.24
N ASP A 193 -6.54 -6.70 -7.33
CA ASP A 193 -7.16 -8.02 -7.60
C ASP A 193 -8.04 -7.97 -8.86
N VAL A 194 -8.83 -6.91 -9.05
CA VAL A 194 -9.66 -6.75 -10.26
C VAL A 194 -8.83 -6.49 -11.53
N ASN A 195 -7.65 -5.89 -11.40
CA ASN A 195 -6.73 -5.72 -12.53
C ASN A 195 -6.07 -7.05 -12.90
N PHE A 196 -5.71 -7.85 -11.89
CA PHE A 196 -5.16 -9.19 -12.08
C PHE A 196 -6.17 -10.12 -12.74
N THR A 197 -7.42 -10.16 -12.25
CA THR A 197 -8.49 -10.95 -12.89
C THR A 197 -8.85 -10.44 -14.29
N SER A 198 -8.56 -9.18 -14.61
CA SER A 198 -8.71 -8.63 -15.97
C SER A 198 -7.55 -9.00 -16.91
N GLY A 199 -6.54 -9.72 -16.42
CA GLY A 199 -5.36 -10.12 -17.19
C GLY A 199 -4.32 -9.00 -17.40
N ARG A 200 -4.43 -7.86 -16.71
CA ARG A 200 -3.56 -6.68 -16.93
C ARG A 200 -2.12 -6.85 -16.43
N TYR A 201 -1.85 -7.94 -15.72
CA TYR A 201 -0.53 -8.29 -15.18
C TYR A 201 0.27 -9.18 -16.14
N PHE A 202 -0.39 -9.81 -17.11
CA PHE A 202 0.28 -10.57 -18.14
C PHE A 202 0.74 -9.62 -19.24
N SER A 203 1.98 -9.81 -19.69
CA SER A 203 2.52 -9.07 -20.83
C SER A 203 1.74 -9.46 -22.09
N GLY A 204 1.50 -8.50 -22.98
CA GLY A 204 0.90 -8.78 -24.30
C GLY A 204 -0.56 -8.38 -24.46
N ASN A 205 -1.22 -8.94 -25.49
CA ASN A 205 -2.61 -8.64 -25.82
C ASN A 205 -3.59 -9.58 -25.07
N ALA A 206 -4.90 -9.32 -25.17
CA ALA A 206 -5.93 -10.09 -24.47
C ALA A 206 -5.93 -11.60 -24.78
N LYS A 207 -5.41 -12.02 -25.94
CA LYS A 207 -5.31 -13.43 -26.34
C LYS A 207 -4.19 -14.14 -25.56
N GLU A 208 -3.08 -13.46 -25.33
CA GLU A 208 -1.96 -13.98 -24.52
C GLU A 208 -2.32 -14.07 -23.04
N ALA A 209 -3.02 -13.06 -22.50
CA ALA A 209 -3.55 -13.13 -21.12
C ALA A 209 -4.53 -14.31 -20.95
N SER A 210 -5.40 -14.54 -21.93
CA SER A 210 -6.36 -15.65 -21.89
C SER A 210 -5.70 -17.03 -21.95
N ALA A 211 -4.51 -17.13 -22.55
CA ALA A 211 -3.75 -18.39 -22.60
C ALA A 211 -3.24 -18.86 -21.23
N HIS A 212 -3.24 -17.98 -20.21
CA HIS A 212 -2.86 -18.31 -18.85
C HIS A 212 -4.04 -18.82 -18.01
N LEU A 213 -5.28 -18.78 -18.53
CA LEU A 213 -6.43 -19.31 -17.81
C LEU A 213 -6.44 -20.85 -17.80
N PRO A 214 -6.87 -21.48 -16.69
CA PRO A 214 -7.18 -20.86 -15.40
C PRO A 214 -5.91 -20.55 -14.59
N PHE A 215 -5.94 -19.48 -13.79
CA PHE A 215 -4.86 -19.14 -12.85
C PHE A 215 -5.39 -18.77 -11.46
N ASP A 216 -4.53 -18.84 -10.43
CA ASP A 216 -4.93 -18.69 -9.03
C ASP A 216 -4.91 -17.22 -8.56
N ALA A 217 -5.90 -16.81 -7.77
CA ALA A 217 -6.06 -15.43 -7.31
C ALA A 217 -5.38 -15.13 -5.96
N GLY A 218 -5.20 -13.84 -5.64
CA GLY A 218 -4.60 -13.34 -4.40
C GLY A 218 -3.11 -13.07 -4.51
N PHE A 219 -2.60 -12.03 -3.83
CA PHE A 219 -1.23 -11.53 -3.93
C PHE A 219 -0.33 -11.86 -2.74
N GLU A 220 -0.93 -12.04 -1.57
CA GLU A 220 -0.19 -12.09 -0.32
C GLU A 220 -1.00 -12.81 0.77
N ALA A 221 -0.26 -13.34 1.74
CA ALA A 221 -0.85 -13.99 2.90
C ALA A 221 0.16 -14.12 4.03
N VAL A 222 -0.38 -14.46 5.21
CA VAL A 222 0.38 -15.00 6.33
C VAL A 222 -0.19 -16.37 6.68
N GLY A 223 0.70 -17.29 7.04
CA GLY A 223 0.34 -18.66 7.27
C GLY A 223 1.36 -19.42 8.11
N ILE A 224 1.15 -20.72 8.21
CA ILE A 224 1.99 -21.64 8.95
C ILE A 224 2.50 -22.71 7.99
N VAL A 225 3.78 -23.03 8.08
CA VAL A 225 4.42 -24.10 7.28
C VAL A 225 3.82 -25.45 7.69
N ALA A 226 3.08 -26.07 6.78
CA ALA A 226 2.45 -27.38 6.97
C ALA A 226 3.38 -28.53 6.58
N SER A 227 4.19 -28.35 5.53
CA SER A 227 5.18 -29.34 5.08
C SER A 227 6.31 -28.64 4.30
N VAL A 228 7.47 -29.28 4.21
CA VAL A 228 8.64 -28.78 3.48
C VAL A 228 9.20 -29.87 2.57
N GLY A 229 9.73 -29.47 1.41
CA GLY A 229 10.43 -30.37 0.50
C GLY A 229 11.78 -30.85 1.05
N ASP A 230 12.26 -31.95 0.50
CA ASP A 230 13.42 -32.69 1.02
C ASP A 230 14.74 -31.92 1.01
N ALA A 231 14.85 -30.80 0.29
CA ALA A 231 16.04 -29.94 0.24
C ALA A 231 15.94 -28.69 1.13
N VAL A 232 14.78 -28.42 1.77
CA VAL A 232 14.62 -27.26 2.66
C VAL A 232 15.28 -27.53 4.01
N ARG A 233 16.13 -26.61 4.47
CA ARG A 233 16.88 -26.73 5.75
C ARG A 233 16.69 -25.54 6.69
N HIS A 234 16.37 -24.37 6.14
CA HIS A 234 16.30 -23.09 6.87
C HIS A 234 14.93 -22.79 7.50
N ILE A 235 13.88 -23.55 7.14
CA ILE A 235 12.51 -23.40 7.63
C ILE A 235 12.01 -24.75 8.14
N LYS A 236 11.18 -24.74 9.20
CA LYS A 236 10.63 -25.95 9.82
C LYS A 236 9.10 -25.95 9.76
N VAL A 237 8.51 -27.14 9.78
CA VAL A 237 7.07 -27.31 9.97
C VAL A 237 6.63 -26.64 11.28
N GLY A 238 5.48 -25.96 11.24
CA GLY A 238 4.93 -25.17 12.35
C GLY A 238 5.47 -23.75 12.46
N THR A 239 6.39 -23.33 11.59
CA THR A 239 6.90 -21.94 11.56
C THR A 239 5.86 -21.00 10.92
N ALA A 240 5.62 -19.86 11.55
CA ALA A 240 4.81 -18.79 10.98
C ALA A 240 5.61 -18.03 9.91
N VAL A 241 4.99 -17.83 8.75
CA VAL A 241 5.60 -17.20 7.58
C VAL A 241 4.65 -16.25 6.89
N ALA A 242 5.19 -15.20 6.29
CA ALA A 242 4.50 -14.34 5.36
C ALA A 242 5.00 -14.57 3.93
N LEU A 243 4.13 -14.32 2.96
CA LEU A 243 4.39 -14.55 1.53
C LEU A 243 3.75 -13.45 0.69
N MET A 244 4.46 -13.02 -0.36
CA MET A 244 3.98 -12.13 -1.41
C MET A 244 4.11 -12.84 -2.75
N THR A 245 3.09 -13.63 -3.10
CA THR A 245 3.02 -14.43 -4.33
C THR A 245 1.59 -14.54 -4.79
N PHE A 246 1.40 -14.75 -6.11
CA PHE A 246 0.10 -15.07 -6.66
C PHE A 246 -0.43 -16.41 -6.11
N GLY A 247 -1.77 -16.53 -6.04
CA GLY A 247 -2.44 -17.75 -5.59
C GLY A 247 -2.59 -17.86 -4.07
N SER A 248 -2.61 -16.73 -3.35
CA SER A 248 -2.77 -16.71 -1.90
C SER A 248 -4.22 -16.89 -1.43
N TYR A 249 -5.21 -16.77 -2.32
CA TYR A 249 -6.62 -17.07 -2.04
C TYR A 249 -6.88 -18.58 -2.10
N ALA A 250 -6.21 -19.29 -1.21
CA ALA A 250 -6.30 -20.73 -1.09
C ALA A 250 -6.18 -21.11 0.38
N GLU A 251 -6.77 -22.23 0.78
CA GLU A 251 -6.52 -22.78 2.11
C GLU A 251 -5.06 -23.21 2.28
N PHE A 252 -4.45 -23.71 1.21
CA PHE A 252 -3.06 -24.12 1.16
C PHE A 252 -2.39 -23.62 -0.12
N THR A 253 -1.13 -23.24 -0.03
CA THR A 253 -0.33 -22.84 -1.21
C THR A 253 1.10 -23.36 -1.12
N VAL A 254 1.66 -23.74 -2.26
CA VAL A 254 3.04 -24.22 -2.37
C VAL A 254 3.91 -23.07 -2.88
N VAL A 255 4.95 -22.73 -2.13
CA VAL A 255 5.84 -21.61 -2.44
C VAL A 255 7.30 -22.05 -2.36
N PRO A 256 8.19 -21.59 -3.26
CA PRO A 256 9.61 -21.76 -3.07
C PRO A 256 10.04 -21.25 -1.69
N ALA A 257 10.69 -22.09 -0.89
CA ALA A 257 10.99 -21.80 0.51
C ALA A 257 11.90 -20.57 0.70
N LYS A 258 12.61 -20.16 -0.35
CA LYS A 258 13.43 -18.94 -0.39
C LYS A 258 12.62 -17.64 -0.43
N HIS A 259 11.33 -17.68 -0.79
CA HIS A 259 10.46 -16.50 -0.85
C HIS A 259 9.67 -16.27 0.45
N LEU A 260 9.79 -17.17 1.42
CA LEU A 260 9.06 -17.07 2.69
C LEU A 260 9.77 -16.12 3.64
N LEU A 261 9.01 -15.20 4.22
CA LEU A 261 9.47 -14.27 5.24
C LEU A 261 9.11 -14.85 6.61
N LEU A 262 10.09 -15.06 7.48
CA LEU A 262 9.85 -15.53 8.84
C LEU A 262 9.16 -14.43 9.66
N VAL A 263 8.07 -14.77 10.32
CA VAL A 263 7.34 -13.83 11.18
C VAL A 263 7.09 -14.42 12.57
N PRO A 264 6.99 -13.60 13.63
CA PRO A 264 6.81 -14.12 15.00
C PRO A 264 5.49 -14.88 15.21
N ARG A 265 4.43 -14.44 14.53
CA ARG A 265 3.07 -14.98 14.61
C ARG A 265 2.32 -14.74 13.29
N PRO A 266 1.34 -15.59 12.93
CA PRO A 266 0.54 -15.42 11.73
C PRO A 266 -0.65 -14.48 11.96
N ASP A 267 -0.37 -13.25 12.39
CA ASP A 267 -1.39 -12.25 12.74
C ASP A 267 -1.81 -11.42 11.50
N PRO A 268 -3.06 -10.91 11.43
CA PRO A 268 -3.53 -10.15 10.27
C PRO A 268 -2.74 -8.84 10.04
N GLU A 269 -2.17 -8.24 11.08
CA GLU A 269 -1.32 -7.04 10.98
C GLU A 269 -0.06 -7.29 10.14
N VAL A 270 0.45 -8.52 10.12
CA VAL A 270 1.58 -8.90 9.28
C VAL A 270 1.20 -8.75 7.81
N VAL A 271 0.01 -9.20 7.41
CA VAL A 271 -0.47 -9.11 6.03
C VAL A 271 -0.58 -7.65 5.58
N ALA A 272 -1.06 -6.76 6.45
CA ALA A 272 -1.14 -5.32 6.15
C ALA A 272 0.23 -4.68 5.83
N MET A 273 1.31 -5.22 6.40
CA MET A 273 2.66 -4.71 6.20
C MET A 273 3.33 -5.18 4.90
N LEU A 274 2.80 -6.23 4.26
CA LEU A 274 3.39 -6.86 3.07
C LEU A 274 3.27 -5.98 1.83
N THR A 275 2.13 -5.92 1.16
CA THR A 275 1.98 -5.11 -0.06
C THR A 275 1.79 -3.64 0.30
N SER A 276 0.83 -3.34 1.18
CA SER A 276 0.44 -1.96 1.50
C SER A 276 1.54 -1.23 2.28
N GLY A 277 2.00 -1.81 3.40
CA GLY A 277 3.07 -1.24 4.22
C GLY A 277 4.39 -1.06 3.46
N LEU A 278 4.84 -2.08 2.72
CA LEU A 278 6.07 -2.00 1.94
C LEU A 278 5.97 -0.97 0.81
N THR A 279 4.84 -0.91 0.09
CA THR A 279 4.62 0.09 -0.96
C THR A 279 4.69 1.51 -0.38
N ALA A 280 4.03 1.75 0.75
CA ALA A 280 4.10 3.04 1.43
C ALA A 280 5.53 3.36 1.90
N SER A 281 6.20 2.41 2.56
CA SER A 281 7.55 2.61 3.10
C SER A 281 8.57 2.91 2.00
N ILE A 282 8.62 2.11 0.94
CA ILE A 282 9.57 2.30 -0.16
C ILE A 282 9.27 3.60 -0.91
N SER A 283 7.99 3.89 -1.20
CA SER A 283 7.62 5.11 -1.92
C SER A 283 7.99 6.36 -1.13
N LEU A 284 7.83 6.36 0.19
CA LEU A 284 8.25 7.47 1.04
C LEU A 284 9.77 7.59 1.13
N GLU A 285 10.51 6.47 1.13
CA GLU A 285 11.98 6.48 1.20
C GLU A 285 12.65 6.95 -0.10
N LYS A 286 12.11 6.53 -1.26
CA LYS A 286 12.72 6.76 -2.59
C LYS A 286 12.33 8.07 -3.26
N VAL A 287 11.39 8.83 -2.69
CA VAL A 287 10.97 10.15 -3.21
C VAL A 287 11.91 11.29 -2.76
N LYS A 288 13.09 10.97 -2.21
CA LYS A 288 14.16 11.96 -1.96
C LYS A 288 14.79 12.47 -3.25
#